data_AF-A0A101H9B6-F1
#
_entry.id   AF-A0A101H9B6-F1
#
_cell.length_a   1.000
_cell.length_b   1.000
_cell.length_c   1.000
_cell.angle_alpha   90.00
_cell.angle_beta   90.00
_cell.angle_gamma   90.00
#
_symmetry.space_group_name_H-M   'P 1'
#
loop_
_entity.id
_entity.type
_entity.pdbx_description
1 polymer ?
#
loop_
_entity_poly.entity_id
_entity_poly.type
_entity_poly.pdbx_seq_one_letter_code
_entity_poly.pdbx_strand_id
1 'polypeptide(L)'
;MASGSLLKKFRELRGLTQKSLGAMLGFDDSRIRQYESGKRNPKGDILKSIANALKVNPEYLDDDKYPYSMDESVRLLFKMEDLLPVKIQEIEVLLDDKYGIKEYKYALYFSGEEGKYLDHFLRQWQRKRIDYEANIITQEQYEDWKANWPESVYEGYTFSEMNPNRRYHGDLSNKKHNKL
;
A
#
# COMPACT_ATOMS: atom_id res chain seq x y z
N MET A 1 -10.23 -5.91 10.99
CA MET A 1 -11.27 -4.85 11.05
C MET A 1 -10.83 -3.78 10.06
N ALA A 2 -11.71 -3.09 9.34
CA ALA A 2 -11.23 -2.23 8.26
C ALA A 2 -10.66 -0.88 8.74
N SER A 3 -9.58 -0.39 8.13
CA SER A 3 -9.07 0.96 8.38
C SER A 3 -9.88 2.02 7.62
N GLY A 4 -10.45 2.96 8.37
CA GLY A 4 -11.11 4.14 7.81
C GLY A 4 -10.16 4.97 6.92
N SER A 5 -8.87 5.00 7.26
CA SER A 5 -7.84 5.69 6.47
C SER A 5 -7.62 5.03 5.10
N LEU A 6 -7.59 3.69 5.05
CA LEU A 6 -7.51 2.96 3.78
C LEU A 6 -8.77 3.17 2.94
N LEU A 7 -9.96 3.09 3.55
CA LEU A 7 -11.22 3.36 2.85
C LEU A 7 -11.22 4.74 2.21
N LYS A 8 -10.84 5.78 2.98
CA LYS A 8 -10.74 7.15 2.49
C LYS A 8 -9.74 7.26 1.34
N LYS A 9 -8.53 6.70 1.52
CA LYS A 9 -7.47 6.68 0.51
C LYS A 9 -7.97 6.11 -0.82
N PHE A 10 -8.55 4.92 -0.81
CA PHE A 10 -8.99 4.29 -2.06
C PHE A 10 -10.23 4.95 -2.65
N ARG A 11 -11.16 5.45 -1.83
CA ARG A 11 -12.26 6.29 -2.34
C ARG A 11 -11.71 7.48 -3.14
N GLU A 12 -10.70 8.15 -2.62
CA GLU A 12 -10.08 9.31 -3.26
C GLU A 12 -9.26 8.92 -4.50
N LEU A 13 -8.54 7.79 -4.46
CA LEU A 13 -7.85 7.22 -5.63
C LEU A 13 -8.82 6.87 -6.77
N ARG A 14 -10.04 6.43 -6.46
CA ARG A 14 -11.11 6.22 -7.45
C ARG A 14 -11.83 7.51 -7.86
N GLY A 15 -11.40 8.65 -7.32
CA GLY A 15 -12.00 9.96 -7.57
C GLY A 15 -13.43 10.11 -7.05
N LEU A 16 -13.90 9.20 -6.19
CA LEU A 16 -15.26 9.17 -5.66
C LEU A 16 -15.41 10.17 -4.51
N THR A 17 -16.60 10.75 -4.39
CA THR A 17 -17.03 11.48 -3.18
C THR A 17 -17.66 10.52 -2.18
N GLN A 18 -17.78 10.92 -0.91
CA GLN A 18 -18.51 10.12 0.09
C GLN A 18 -19.97 9.87 -0.36
N LYS A 19 -20.59 10.87 -0.99
CA LYS A 19 -21.94 10.77 -1.56
C LYS A 19 -22.03 9.77 -2.72
N SER A 20 -21.07 9.80 -3.66
CA SER A 20 -21.10 8.87 -4.79
C SER A 20 -20.83 7.43 -4.36
N LEU A 21 -19.87 7.21 -3.45
CA LEU A 21 -19.62 5.87 -2.88
C LEU A 21 -20.83 5.38 -2.07
N GLY A 22 -21.45 6.26 -1.28
CA GLY A 22 -22.68 5.95 -0.56
C GLY A 22 -23.79 5.49 -1.50
N ALA A 23 -24.07 6.28 -2.55
CA ALA A 23 -25.07 5.94 -3.56
C ALA A 23 -24.80 4.58 -4.25
N MET A 24 -23.54 4.28 -4.59
CA MET A 24 -23.15 2.97 -5.17
C MET A 24 -23.45 1.79 -4.23
N LEU A 25 -23.41 2.01 -2.92
CA LEU A 25 -23.60 0.99 -1.89
C LEU A 25 -25.02 1.01 -1.29
N GLY A 26 -25.91 1.90 -1.74
CA GLY A 26 -27.22 2.10 -1.12
C GLY A 26 -27.15 2.70 0.29
N PHE A 27 -26.11 3.48 0.58
CA PHE A 27 -25.88 4.14 1.86
C PHE A 27 -25.95 5.66 1.74
N ASP A 28 -26.32 6.33 2.83
CA ASP A 28 -26.12 7.78 2.95
C ASP A 28 -24.63 8.13 3.04
N ASP A 29 -24.26 9.33 2.57
CA ASP A 29 -22.90 9.86 2.65
C ASP A 29 -22.39 9.91 4.11
N SER A 30 -23.29 10.16 5.07
CA SER A 30 -23.02 10.15 6.50
C SER A 30 -22.47 8.79 6.98
N ARG A 31 -22.96 7.68 6.43
CA ARG A 31 -22.52 6.33 6.77
C ARG A 31 -21.10 6.07 6.26
N ILE A 32 -20.78 6.53 5.05
CA ILE A 32 -19.41 6.48 4.51
C ILE A 32 -18.45 7.29 5.38
N ARG A 33 -18.84 8.51 5.78
CA ARG A 33 -18.04 9.34 6.68
C ARG A 33 -17.78 8.67 8.04
N GLN A 34 -18.78 7.97 8.59
CA GLN A 34 -18.60 7.22 9.84
C GLN A 34 -17.60 6.06 9.67
N TYR A 35 -17.60 5.38 8.52
CA TYR A 35 -16.60 4.36 8.21
C TYR A 35 -15.20 4.96 8.09
N GLU A 36 -15.04 6.04 7.31
CA GLU A 36 -13.74 6.69 7.10
C GLU A 36 -13.14 7.31 8.37
N SER A 37 -13.98 7.74 9.31
CA SER A 37 -13.54 8.28 10.60
C SER A 37 -13.33 7.22 11.69
N GLY A 38 -13.59 5.94 11.40
CA GLY A 38 -13.51 4.85 12.38
C GLY A 38 -14.64 4.84 13.42
N LYS A 39 -15.59 5.79 13.36
CA LYS A 39 -16.78 5.81 14.24
C LYS A 39 -17.67 4.59 14.05
N ARG A 40 -17.62 3.99 12.85
CA ARG A 40 -18.27 2.72 12.52
C ARG A 40 -17.26 1.86 11.79
N ASN A 41 -17.31 0.55 12.00
CA ASN A 41 -16.42 -0.38 11.29
C ASN A 41 -17.22 -1.29 10.36
N PRO A 42 -16.96 -1.31 9.04
CA PRO A 42 -17.59 -2.27 8.14
C PRO A 42 -17.00 -3.66 8.36
N LYS A 43 -17.85 -4.68 8.43
CA LYS A 43 -17.45 -6.08 8.61
C LYS A 43 -18.22 -6.99 7.64
N GLY A 44 -17.67 -8.18 7.39
CA GLY A 44 -18.30 -9.20 6.56
C GLY A 44 -18.70 -8.67 5.18
N ASP A 45 -19.96 -8.87 4.81
CA ASP A 45 -20.46 -8.52 3.48
C ASP A 45 -20.44 -7.02 3.18
N ILE A 46 -20.53 -6.17 4.21
CA ILE A 46 -20.41 -4.71 4.02
C ILE A 46 -18.98 -4.36 3.59
N LEU A 47 -17.97 -4.95 4.23
CA LEU A 47 -16.57 -4.72 3.86
C LEU A 47 -16.31 -5.22 2.44
N LYS A 48 -16.79 -6.42 2.09
CA LYS A 48 -16.69 -6.96 0.73
C LYS A 48 -17.37 -6.06 -0.30
N SER A 49 -18.55 -5.51 0.02
CA SER A 49 -19.26 -4.59 -0.87
C SER A 49 -18.48 -3.30 -1.10
N ILE A 50 -17.90 -2.73 -0.04
CA ILE A 50 -17.02 -1.54 -0.13
C ILE A 50 -15.78 -1.87 -0.96
N ALA A 51 -15.11 -2.99 -0.68
CA ALA A 51 -13.93 -3.46 -1.41
C ALA A 51 -14.22 -3.62 -2.91
N ASN A 52 -15.36 -4.23 -3.26
CA ASN A 52 -15.82 -4.39 -4.64
C ASN A 52 -16.11 -3.05 -5.34
N ALA A 53 -16.75 -2.10 -4.63
CA ALA A 53 -17.02 -0.77 -5.16
C ALA A 53 -15.72 0.03 -5.39
N LEU A 54 -14.73 -0.16 -4.52
CA LEU A 54 -13.42 0.47 -4.62
C LEU A 54 -12.43 -0.31 -5.50
N LYS A 55 -12.77 -1.52 -5.96
CA LYS A 55 -11.87 -2.40 -6.72
C LYS A 55 -10.54 -2.63 -6.00
N VAL A 56 -10.64 -3.06 -4.74
CA VAL A 56 -9.50 -3.35 -3.85
C VAL A 56 -9.71 -4.74 -3.25
N ASN A 57 -8.65 -5.49 -3.01
CA ASN A 57 -8.73 -6.75 -2.28
C ASN A 57 -9.29 -6.48 -0.87
N PRO A 58 -10.39 -7.15 -0.44
CA PRO A 58 -10.95 -6.95 0.89
C PRO A 58 -9.96 -7.18 2.02
N GLU A 59 -9.00 -8.09 1.87
CA GLU A 59 -7.95 -8.33 2.87
C GLU A 59 -7.02 -7.13 3.02
N TYR A 60 -6.75 -6.42 1.93
CA TYR A 60 -5.94 -5.19 1.98
C TYR A 60 -6.63 -4.09 2.79
N LEU A 61 -7.96 -4.02 2.77
CA LEU A 61 -8.72 -3.05 3.56
C LEU A 61 -8.90 -3.47 5.03
N ASP A 62 -8.81 -4.77 5.34
CA ASP A 62 -9.11 -5.33 6.67
C ASP A 62 -7.98 -5.18 7.70
N ASP A 63 -7.33 -4.02 7.71
CA ASP A 63 -6.23 -3.68 8.60
C ASP A 63 -6.58 -2.43 9.40
N ASP A 64 -7.00 -2.58 10.66
CA ASP A 64 -7.46 -1.46 11.50
C ASP A 64 -6.31 -0.66 12.11
N LYS A 65 -5.08 -1.17 12.03
CA LYS A 65 -3.89 -0.50 12.56
C LYS A 65 -3.31 0.48 11.56
N TYR A 66 -3.62 0.34 10.27
CA TYR A 66 -3.13 1.27 9.27
C TYR A 66 -3.72 2.69 9.46
N PRO A 67 -2.88 3.75 9.44
CA PRO A 67 -1.43 3.73 9.22
C PRO A 67 -0.64 3.35 10.46
N TYR A 68 0.38 2.50 10.29
CA TYR A 68 1.28 2.09 11.36
C TYR A 68 2.16 3.24 11.85
N SER A 69 2.36 3.31 13.16
CA SER A 69 3.45 4.08 13.76
C SER A 69 4.83 3.46 13.46
N MET A 70 5.91 4.18 13.75
CA MET A 70 7.27 3.66 13.65
C MET A 70 7.45 2.42 14.55
N ASP A 71 6.99 2.50 15.80
CA ASP A 71 7.09 1.41 16.77
C ASP A 71 6.34 0.17 16.31
N GLU A 72 5.15 0.32 15.72
CA GLU A 72 4.39 -0.80 15.17
C GLU A 72 5.08 -1.40 13.95
N SER A 73 5.67 -0.57 13.09
CA SER A 73 6.43 -1.02 11.93
C SER A 73 7.66 -1.84 12.34
N VAL A 74 8.41 -1.38 13.35
CA VAL A 74 9.56 -2.12 13.90
C VAL A 74 9.11 -3.43 14.55
N ARG A 75 8.01 -3.42 15.32
CA ARG A 75 7.46 -4.66 15.89
C ARG A 75 7.00 -5.65 14.82
N LEU A 76 6.50 -5.17 13.67
CA LEU A 76 6.16 -6.03 12.55
C LEU A 76 7.40 -6.70 11.98
N LEU A 77 8.50 -5.95 11.79
CA LEU A 77 9.78 -6.51 11.32
C LEU A 77 10.30 -7.61 12.26
N PHE A 78 10.25 -7.40 13.57
CA PHE A 78 10.65 -8.44 14.54
C PHE A 78 9.78 -9.69 14.44
N LYS A 79 8.47 -9.54 14.30
CA LYS A 79 7.56 -10.70 14.11
C LYS A 79 7.78 -11.42 12.78
N MET A 80 8.25 -10.72 11.75
CA MET A 80 8.59 -11.35 10.48
C MET A 80 9.82 -12.25 10.60
N GLU A 81 10.79 -11.89 11.45
CA GLU A 81 11.97 -12.72 11.73
C GLU A 81 11.59 -14.08 12.35
N ASP A 82 10.54 -14.13 13.18
CA ASP A 82 10.02 -15.38 13.76
C ASP A 82 9.42 -16.34 12.72
N LEU A 83 9.00 -15.81 11.56
CA LEU A 83 8.22 -16.55 10.55
C LEU A 83 8.99 -16.82 9.26
N LEU A 84 9.97 -15.99 8.94
CA LEU A 84 10.65 -15.96 7.65
C LEU A 84 12.17 -16.00 7.84
N PRO A 85 12.93 -16.57 6.88
CA PRO A 85 14.40 -16.68 6.97
C PRO A 85 15.10 -15.35 6.65
N VAL A 86 14.71 -14.29 7.37
CA VAL A 86 15.23 -12.92 7.24
C VAL A 86 16.70 -12.88 7.63
N LYS A 87 17.48 -12.14 6.87
CA LYS A 87 18.86 -11.78 7.16
C LYS A 87 19.04 -10.28 7.00
N ILE A 88 19.92 -9.72 7.82
CA ILE A 88 20.32 -8.33 7.76
C ILE A 88 21.79 -8.29 7.33
N GLN A 89 22.10 -7.45 6.35
CA GLN A 89 23.47 -7.25 5.89
C GLN A 89 23.76 -5.76 5.73
N GLU A 90 24.95 -5.37 6.15
CA GLU A 90 25.50 -4.05 5.84
C GLU A 90 25.90 -4.00 4.37
N ILE A 91 25.43 -2.97 3.67
CA ILE A 91 25.67 -2.73 2.25
C ILE A 91 26.30 -1.36 2.06
N GLU A 92 27.22 -1.27 1.12
CA GLU A 92 27.77 0.00 0.67
C GLU A 92 26.83 0.62 -0.37
N VAL A 93 26.42 1.87 -0.18
CA VAL A 93 25.58 2.64 -1.10
C VAL A 93 26.35 3.85 -1.60
N LEU A 94 26.38 4.03 -2.92
CA LEU A 94 26.89 5.23 -3.56
C LEU A 94 25.82 6.31 -3.51
N LEU A 95 26.10 7.39 -2.79
CA LEU A 95 25.20 8.56 -2.72
C LEU A 95 25.43 9.51 -3.90
N ASP A 96 26.68 9.61 -4.35
CA ASP A 96 27.06 10.47 -5.47
C ASP A 96 28.21 9.83 -6.25
N ASP A 97 27.88 9.36 -7.45
CA ASP A 97 28.83 8.71 -8.37
C ASP A 97 29.93 9.66 -8.84
N LYS A 98 29.67 10.98 -8.88
CA LYS A 98 30.62 11.99 -9.35
C LYS A 98 31.69 12.28 -8.31
N TYR A 99 31.35 12.24 -7.02
CA TYR A 99 32.27 12.54 -5.93
C TYR A 99 32.74 11.30 -5.16
N GLY A 100 32.23 10.11 -5.49
CA GLY A 100 32.62 8.85 -4.86
C GLY A 100 32.22 8.77 -3.39
N ILE A 101 31.15 9.46 -2.99
CA ILE A 101 30.68 9.48 -1.60
C ILE A 101 29.95 8.18 -1.30
N LYS A 102 30.52 7.40 -0.38
CA LYS A 102 30.01 6.11 0.08
C LYS A 102 29.32 6.26 1.44
N GLU A 103 28.18 5.63 1.61
CA GLU A 103 27.50 5.47 2.89
C GLU A 103 27.17 3.98 3.12
N TYR A 104 27.33 3.51 4.35
CA TYR A 104 26.90 2.15 4.72
C TYR A 104 25.44 2.18 5.19
N LYS A 105 24.62 1.31 4.60
CA LYS A 105 23.22 1.10 4.95
C LYS A 105 22.99 -0.36 5.32
N TYR A 106 21.83 -0.67 5.88
CA TYR A 106 21.44 -2.03 6.22
C TYR A 106 20.31 -2.50 5.31
N ALA A 107 20.50 -3.66 4.67
CA ALA A 107 19.51 -4.31 3.82
C ALA A 107 18.94 -5.55 4.52
N LEU A 108 17.62 -5.70 4.41
CA LEU A 108 16.91 -6.93 4.76
C LEU A 108 16.78 -7.79 3.49
N TYR A 109 17.14 -9.07 3.58
CA TYR A 109 16.95 -10.05 2.51
C TYR A 109 16.49 -11.39 3.08
N PHE A 110 15.91 -12.24 2.24
CA PHE A 110 15.46 -13.57 2.63
C PHE A 110 16.46 -14.61 2.13
N SER A 111 16.81 -15.57 2.99
CA SER A 111 17.79 -16.61 2.68
C SER A 111 17.12 -17.98 2.58
N GLY A 112 17.85 -18.96 2.03
CA GLY A 112 17.36 -20.34 1.92
C GLY A 112 16.29 -20.55 0.84
N GLU A 113 15.87 -21.80 0.69
CA GLU A 113 14.87 -22.21 -0.30
C GLU A 113 13.50 -21.55 -0.05
N GLU A 114 13.12 -21.40 1.23
CA GLU A 114 11.86 -20.77 1.65
C GLU A 114 11.78 -19.28 1.26
N GLY A 115 12.93 -18.60 1.17
CA GLY A 115 13.01 -17.21 0.75
C GLY A 115 12.72 -16.97 -0.74
N LYS A 116 12.79 -18.00 -1.59
CA LYS A 116 12.64 -17.84 -3.06
C LYS A 116 11.30 -17.26 -3.48
N TYR A 117 10.22 -17.61 -2.79
CA TYR A 117 8.90 -17.03 -3.06
C TYR A 117 8.88 -15.52 -2.75
N LEU A 118 9.50 -15.11 -1.64
CA LEU A 118 9.61 -13.71 -1.25
C LEU A 118 10.51 -12.94 -2.21
N ASP A 119 11.63 -13.52 -2.64
CA ASP A 119 12.50 -12.94 -3.66
C ASP A 119 11.76 -12.72 -4.99
N HIS A 120 10.93 -13.69 -5.41
CA HIS A 120 10.09 -13.52 -6.58
C HIS A 120 9.16 -12.30 -6.42
N PHE A 121 8.47 -12.20 -5.28
CA PHE A 121 7.61 -11.06 -4.99
C PHE A 121 8.38 -9.73 -4.95
N LEU A 122 9.53 -9.67 -4.27
CA LEU A 122 10.39 -8.50 -4.20
C LEU A 122 10.84 -8.04 -5.59
N ARG A 123 11.16 -8.97 -6.50
CA ARG A 123 11.48 -8.66 -7.90
C ARG A 123 10.29 -8.02 -8.63
N GLN A 124 9.08 -8.56 -8.47
CA GLN A 124 7.89 -7.94 -9.09
C GLN A 124 7.63 -6.55 -8.52
N TRP A 125 7.76 -6.39 -7.21
CA TRP A 125 7.58 -5.10 -6.56
C TRP A 125 8.63 -4.07 -7.01
N GLN A 126 9.90 -4.48 -7.09
CA GLN A 126 10.98 -3.62 -7.60
C GLN A 126 10.70 -3.16 -9.03
N ARG A 127 10.29 -4.08 -9.93
CA ARG A 127 9.93 -3.73 -11.31
C ARG A 127 8.80 -2.70 -11.35
N LYS A 128 7.73 -2.90 -10.58
CA LYS A 128 6.60 -1.96 -10.54
C LYS A 128 6.98 -0.61 -9.94
N ARG A 129 7.89 -0.59 -8.98
CA ARG A 129 8.46 0.64 -8.44
C ARG A 129 9.28 1.39 -9.48
N ILE A 130 10.10 0.69 -10.27
CA ILE A 130 10.86 1.28 -11.39
C ILE A 130 9.89 1.87 -12.43
N ASP A 131 8.83 1.14 -12.81
CA ASP A 131 7.80 1.64 -13.73
C ASP A 131 7.18 2.95 -13.20
N TYR A 132 6.88 3.02 -11.90
CA TYR A 132 6.34 4.22 -11.26
C TYR A 132 7.35 5.38 -11.24
N GLU A 133 8.59 5.13 -10.82
CA GLU A 133 9.66 6.15 -10.77
C GLU A 133 10.01 6.68 -12.17
N ALA A 134 9.92 5.84 -13.20
CA ALA A 134 10.06 6.21 -14.61
C ALA A 134 8.82 6.88 -15.21
N ASN A 135 7.75 7.11 -14.42
CA ASN A 135 6.45 7.65 -14.86
C ASN A 135 5.76 6.83 -15.97
N ILE A 136 6.07 5.53 -16.08
CA ILE A 136 5.39 4.59 -17.00
C ILE A 136 3.97 4.29 -16.48
N ILE A 137 3.82 4.22 -15.15
CA ILE A 137 2.53 4.09 -14.47
C ILE A 137 2.32 5.25 -13.50
N THR A 138 1.05 5.59 -13.26
CA THR A 138 0.71 6.66 -12.31
C THR A 138 0.78 6.19 -10.86
N GLN A 139 0.72 7.13 -9.91
CA GLN A 139 0.64 6.81 -8.48
C GLN A 139 -0.59 5.95 -8.19
N GLU A 140 -1.73 6.26 -8.81
CA GLU A 140 -2.96 5.52 -8.66
C GLU A 140 -2.84 4.08 -9.16
N GLN A 141 -2.16 3.86 -10.30
CA GLN A 141 -1.86 2.51 -10.83
C GLN A 141 -0.94 1.73 -9.90
N TYR A 142 0.05 2.40 -9.32
CA TYR A 142 0.95 1.78 -8.36
C TYR A 142 0.24 1.40 -7.05
N GLU A 143 -0.62 2.27 -6.52
CA GLU A 143 -1.44 1.96 -5.34
C GLU A 143 -2.47 0.86 -5.62
N ASP A 144 -3.11 0.88 -6.79
CA ASP A 144 -4.03 -0.16 -7.25
C ASP A 144 -3.35 -1.52 -7.33
N TRP A 145 -2.15 -1.58 -7.91
CA TRP A 145 -1.35 -2.80 -7.97
C TRP A 145 -1.03 -3.38 -6.59
N LYS A 146 -0.62 -2.53 -5.63
CA LYS A 146 -0.36 -2.99 -4.26
C LYS A 146 -1.61 -3.50 -3.55
N ALA A 147 -2.75 -2.86 -3.79
CA ALA A 147 -4.00 -3.13 -3.10
C ALA A 147 -4.74 -4.38 -3.59
N ASN A 148 -4.33 -4.92 -4.74
CA ASN A 148 -4.93 -6.11 -5.37
C ASN A 148 -3.93 -7.27 -5.47
N TRP A 149 -2.88 -7.27 -4.64
CA TRP A 149 -2.06 -8.47 -4.44
C TRP A 149 -2.89 -9.58 -3.74
N PRO A 150 -2.66 -10.87 -4.04
CA PRO A 150 -1.67 -11.43 -4.97
C PRO A 150 -2.06 -11.40 -6.45
N GLU A 151 -3.31 -11.09 -6.79
CA GLU A 151 -3.79 -11.14 -8.18
C GLU A 151 -2.99 -10.22 -9.11
N SER A 152 -2.51 -9.09 -8.59
CA SER A 152 -1.78 -8.08 -9.34
C SER A 152 -0.39 -8.48 -9.83
N VAL A 153 0.20 -9.56 -9.30
CA VAL A 153 1.51 -10.05 -9.77
C VAL A 153 1.42 -11.02 -10.95
N TYR A 154 0.21 -11.49 -11.30
CA TYR A 154 0.01 -12.40 -12.42
C TYR A 154 -0.05 -11.68 -13.77
N GLU A 155 0.32 -12.40 -14.83
CA GLU A 155 0.22 -11.88 -16.20
C GLU A 155 -1.24 -11.54 -16.56
N GLY A 156 -1.42 -10.43 -17.28
CA GLY A 156 -2.74 -9.96 -17.70
C GLY A 156 -3.49 -9.11 -16.67
N TYR A 157 -2.89 -8.77 -15.53
CA TYR A 157 -3.49 -7.80 -14.61
C TYR A 157 -3.76 -6.46 -15.28
N THR A 158 -5.02 -6.01 -15.20
CA THR A 158 -5.46 -4.70 -15.67
C THR A 158 -5.76 -3.80 -14.49
N PHE A 159 -5.22 -2.58 -14.48
CA PHE A 159 -5.52 -1.60 -13.45
C PHE A 159 -7.01 -1.28 -13.41
N SER A 160 -7.53 -1.02 -12.21
CA SER A 160 -8.89 -0.50 -12.06
C SER A 160 -9.03 0.84 -12.79
N GLU A 161 -10.18 1.06 -13.45
CA GLU A 161 -10.47 2.34 -14.12
C GLU A 161 -10.31 3.52 -13.15
N MET A 162 -9.54 4.51 -13.57
CA MET A 162 -9.27 5.74 -12.82
C MET A 162 -10.08 6.88 -13.38
N ASN A 163 -10.45 7.83 -12.53
CA ASN A 163 -11.09 9.05 -13.00
C ASN A 163 -10.04 9.91 -13.76
N PRO A 164 -10.16 10.07 -15.09
CA PRO A 164 -9.14 10.78 -15.88
C PRO A 164 -9.05 12.27 -15.53
N ASN A 165 -10.09 12.82 -14.88
CA ASN A 165 -10.20 14.23 -14.53
C ASN A 165 -9.72 14.54 -13.11
N ARG A 166 -9.23 13.55 -12.35
CA ARG A 166 -8.83 13.74 -10.96
C ARG A 166 -7.54 12.99 -10.65
N ARG A 167 -6.45 13.75 -10.48
CA ARG A 167 -5.18 13.20 -9.98
C ARG A 167 -5.22 13.16 -8.46
N TYR A 168 -4.81 12.04 -7.88
CA TYR A 168 -4.62 11.93 -6.45
C TYR A 168 -3.39 12.74 -6.04
N HIS A 169 -3.61 13.83 -5.33
CA HIS A 169 -2.54 14.55 -4.65
C HIS A 169 -2.34 13.87 -3.30
N GLY A 170 -1.57 12.77 -3.29
CA GLY A 170 -1.26 12.08 -2.05
C GLY A 170 -0.71 13.06 -1.02
N ASP A 171 -1.13 12.89 0.23
CA ASP A 171 -0.65 13.72 1.33
C ASP A 171 0.82 13.36 1.63
N LEU A 172 1.74 13.96 0.88
CA LEU A 172 3.20 13.86 1.09
C LEU A 172 3.65 14.61 2.36
N SER A 173 2.73 15.03 3.24
CA SER A 173 3.01 15.85 4.41
C SER A 173 3.52 15.11 5.66
N ASN A 174 3.90 13.84 5.56
CA ASN A 174 4.72 13.17 6.59
C ASN A 174 6.23 13.21 6.29
N LYS A 175 6.70 14.16 5.47
CA LYS A 175 8.08 14.67 5.56
C LYS A 175 8.24 15.62 6.76
N LYS A 176 8.06 15.11 7.98
CA LYS A 176 8.77 15.69 9.12
C LYS A 176 9.90 14.73 9.44
N HIS A 177 11.10 15.17 9.08
CA HIS A 177 12.35 14.61 9.57
C HIS A 177 12.27 14.47 11.09
N ASN A 178 11.99 13.26 11.57
CA ASN A 178 12.57 12.84 12.84
C ASN A 178 14.05 12.60 12.53
N LYS A 179 14.84 13.66 12.74
CA LYS A 179 16.27 13.52 12.98
C LYS A 179 16.40 12.56 14.16
N LEU A 180 16.92 11.38 13.88
CA LEU A 180 17.75 10.67 14.85
C LEU A 180 19.16 11.24 14.72
#